data_AF-A0A6G7BXE3-F1
#
_entry.id   AF-A0A6G7BXE3-F1
#
_cell.length_a   1.000
_cell.length_b   1.000
_cell.length_c   1.000
_cell.angle_alpha   90.00
_cell.angle_beta   90.00
_cell.angle_gamma   90.00
#
_symmetry.space_group_name_H-M   'P 1'
#
loop_
_entity.id
_entity.type
_entity.pdbx_description
1 polymer ?
#
loop_
_entity_poly.entity_id
_entity_poly.type
_entity_poly.pdbx_seq_one_letter_code
_entity_poly.pdbx_strand_id
1 'polypeptide(L)' 'MGNLFDNKKFEIEIDGLKIAVIEHRLKDQQVFRLVFDDQRAPLVITLAKTWAGDLWTSIPQGRQKEAELFGKEITKHLKK' A
#
# COMPACT_ATOMS: atom_id res chain seq x y z
N MET A 1 -2.86 -20.27 -19.02
CA MET A 1 -3.96 -20.21 -18.03
C MET A 1 -3.56 -19.20 -16.98
N GLY A 2 -4.06 -17.97 -17.09
CA GLY A 2 -3.65 -16.85 -16.24
C GLY A 2 -4.33 -16.92 -14.87
N ASN A 3 -3.54 -16.79 -13.79
CA ASN A 3 -4.09 -16.55 -12.47
C ASN A 3 -4.78 -15.19 -12.47
N LEU A 4 -6.11 -15.19 -12.52
CA LEU A 4 -6.96 -14.00 -12.70
C LEU A 4 -6.99 -13.06 -11.47
N PHE A 5 -6.14 -13.32 -10.47
CA PHE A 5 -5.92 -12.50 -9.29
C PHE A 5 -4.42 -12.44 -9.02
N ASP A 6 -3.69 -11.64 -9.79
CA ASP A 6 -2.32 -11.21 -9.47
C ASP A 6 -2.33 -10.31 -8.22
N ASN A 7 -2.81 -10.82 -7.09
CA ASN A 7 -2.65 -10.19 -5.79
C ASN A 7 -1.19 -10.39 -5.40
N LYS A 8 -0.31 -9.50 -5.87
CA LYS A 8 1.09 -9.49 -5.45
C LYS A 8 1.13 -9.21 -3.96
N LYS A 9 1.62 -10.17 -3.20
CA LYS A 9 1.83 -10.06 -1.76
C LYS A 9 3.32 -10.02 -1.50
N PHE A 10 3.74 -9.07 -0.69
CA PHE A 10 5.11 -8.98 -0.22
C PHE A 10 5.11 -8.45 1.20
N GLU A 11 6.17 -8.71 1.93
CA GLU A 11 6.34 -8.24 3.30
C GLU A 11 7.39 -7.14 3.31
N ILE A 12 7.15 -6.11 4.12
CA ILE A 12 8.10 -5.05 4.40
C ILE A 12 8.31 -4.96 5.90
N GLU A 13 9.52 -4.60 6.31
CA GLU A 13 9.87 -4.36 7.71
C GLU A 13 10.26 -2.89 7.87
N ILE A 14 9.58 -2.18 8.78
CA ILE A 14 9.82 -0.77 9.07
C ILE A 14 9.94 -0.64 10.59
N ASP A 15 11.09 -0.14 11.08
CA ASP A 15 11.35 0.04 12.51
C ASP A 15 11.09 -1.22 13.37
N GLY A 16 11.40 -2.41 12.83
CA GLY A 16 11.17 -3.69 13.49
C GLY A 16 9.72 -4.20 13.44
N LEU A 17 8.82 -3.46 12.78
CA LEU A 17 7.45 -3.89 12.53
C LEU A 17 7.35 -4.57 11.17
N LYS A 18 6.86 -5.81 11.17
CA LYS A 18 6.50 -6.52 9.94
C LYS A 18 5.13 -6.11 9.44
N ILE A 19 5.06 -5.83 8.14
CA ILE A 19 3.87 -5.37 7.46
C ILE A 19 3.68 -6.21 6.20
N ALA A 20 2.59 -6.95 6.15
CA ALA A 20 2.18 -7.66 4.94
C ALA A 20 1.46 -6.67 4.02
N VAL A 21 2.05 -6.43 2.85
CA VAL A 21 1.48 -5.60 1.78
C VAL A 21 0.80 -6.50 0.77
N ILE A 22 -0.49 -6.26 0.56
CA ILE A 22 -1.29 -6.97 -0.43
C ILE A 22 -1.71 -5.96 -1.49
N GLU A 23 -1.16 -6.09 -2.69
CA GLU A 23 -1.58 -5.31 -3.83
C GLU A 23 -2.93 -5.84 -4.34
N HIS A 24 -3.85 -4.92 -4.56
CA HIS A 24 -5.13 -5.15 -5.22
C HIS A 24 -5.29 -4.15 -6.36
N ARG A 25 -5.75 -4.62 -7.51
CA ARG A 25 -6.08 -3.75 -8.65
C ARG A 25 -7.59 -3.66 -8.77
N LEU A 26 -8.14 -2.49 -8.46
CA LEU A 26 -9.57 -2.19 -8.63
C LEU A 26 -9.75 -1.32 -9.86
N LYS A 27 -10.25 -1.91 -10.94
CA LYS A 27 -10.39 -1.25 -12.25
C LYS A 27 -9.06 -0.61 -12.68
N ASP A 28 -9.01 0.72 -12.70
CA ASP A 28 -7.87 1.53 -13.12
C ASP A 28 -7.01 2.03 -11.93
N GLN A 29 -7.33 1.61 -10.71
CA GLN A 29 -6.66 2.04 -9.50
C GLN A 29 -5.93 0.88 -8.81
N GLN A 30 -4.66 1.11 -8.45
CA GLN A 30 -3.91 0.22 -7.58
C GLN A 30 -4.13 0.64 -6.13
N VAL A 31 -4.54 -0.31 -5.29
CA VAL A 31 -4.68 -0.14 -3.86
C VAL A 31 -3.82 -1.18 -3.15
N PHE A 32 -3.27 -0.79 -2.02
CA PHE A 32 -2.38 -1.62 -1.22
C PHE A 32 -2.99 -1.74 0.16
N ARG A 33 -3.28 -2.98 0.56
CA ARG A 33 -3.75 -3.29 1.91
C ARG A 33 -2.56 -3.68 2.76
N LEU A 34 -2.35 -2.92 3.83
CA LEU A 34 -1.30 -3.10 4.82
C LEU A 34 -1.89 -3.81 6.04
N VAL A 35 -1.35 -4.98 6.35
CA VAL A 35 -1.67 -5.72 7.56
C VAL A 35 -0.44 -5.71 8.44
N PHE A 36 -0.59 -5.17 9.64
CA PHE A 36 0.50 -4.99 10.60
C PHE A 36 0.53 -6.16 11.59
N ASP A 37 1.72 -6.59 11.97
CA ASP A 37 1.92 -7.69 12.92
C ASP A 37 1.62 -7.29 14.39
N ASP A 38 1.57 -6.00 14.68
CA ASP A 38 1.28 -5.46 16.03
C ASP A 38 -0.21 -5.34 16.36
N GLN A 39 -1.07 -6.03 15.61
CA GLN A 39 -2.53 -6.07 15.78
C GLN A 39 -3.26 -4.72 15.55
N ARG A 40 -2.59 -3.67 15.07
CA ARG A 40 -3.29 -2.42 14.71
C ARG A 40 -4.23 -2.65 13.53
N ALA A 41 -5.28 -1.83 13.43
CA ALA A 41 -6.24 -1.98 12.35
C ALA A 41 -5.56 -1.85 10.97
N PRO A 42 -5.89 -2.71 9.99
CA PRO A 42 -5.31 -2.66 8.66
C PRO A 42 -5.47 -1.28 8.02
N LEU A 43 -4.49 -0.88 7.23
CA LEU A 43 -4.50 0.37 6.51
C LEU A 43 -4.57 0.10 5.01
N VAL A 44 -5.58 0.62 4.33
CA VAL A 44 -5.64 0.58 2.87
C VAL A 44 -5.14 1.91 2.36
N ILE A 45 -4.18 1.86 1.44
CA ILE A 45 -3.62 3.04 0.79
C ILE A 45 -3.70 2.91 -0.72
N THR A 46 -3.64 4.03 -1.42
CA THR A 46 -3.63 4.07 -2.88
C THR A 46 -2.78 5.22 -3.38
N LEU A 47 -2.25 5.08 -4.59
CA LEU A 47 -1.54 6.14 -5.27
C LEU A 47 -2.52 6.95 -6.12
N ALA A 48 -2.80 8.18 -5.69
CA ALA A 48 -3.60 9.12 -6.44
C ALA A 48 -2.69 9.97 -7.34
N LYS A 49 -2.97 10.02 -8.64
CA LYS A 49 -2.29 10.93 -9.56
C LYS A 49 -2.94 12.31 -9.46
N THR A 50 -2.16 13.30 -9.06
CA THR A 50 -2.60 14.70 -8.98
C THR A 50 -1.83 15.57 -9.98
N TRP A 51 -2.28 16.80 -10.19
CA TRP A 51 -1.57 17.80 -11.00
C TRP A 51 -0.18 18.14 -10.46
N ALA A 52 0.06 17.94 -9.16
CA ALA A 52 1.34 18.14 -8.49
C ALA A 52 2.22 16.86 -8.45
N GLY A 53 1.73 15.76 -9.03
CA GLY A 53 2.41 14.47 -9.03
C GLY A 53 1.65 13.38 -8.28
N ASP A 54 2.34 12.27 -8.02
CA ASP A 54 1.78 11.10 -7.37
C ASP A 54 1.70 11.29 -5.84
N LEU A 55 0.50 11.17 -5.27
CA LEU A 55 0.23 11.33 -3.84
C LEU A 55 -0.34 10.04 -3.25
N TRP A 56 0.29 9.54 -2.19
CA TRP A 56 -0.23 8.40 -1.43
C TRP A 56 -1.38 8.85 -0.52
N THR A 57 -2.50 8.14 -0.53
CA THR A 57 -3.66 8.46 0.31
C THR A 57 -4.28 7.23 0.97
N SER A 58 -4.91 7.44 2.13
CA SER A 58 -5.55 6.40 2.95
C SER A 58 -7.05 6.26 2.66
N ILE A 59 -7.57 5.03 2.73
CA ILE A 59 -8.99 4.70 2.58
C ILE A 59 -9.42 3.81 3.76
N PRO A 60 -10.37 4.23 4.63
CA PRO A 60 -10.95 5.57 4.75
C PRO A 60 -9.93 6.63 5.18
N GLN A 61 -10.29 7.90 5.02
CA GLN A 61 -9.46 9.03 5.41
C GLN A 61 -9.21 9.06 6.93
N GLY A 62 -8.08 9.67 7.34
CA GLY A 62 -7.70 9.82 8.74
C GLY A 62 -6.30 9.30 9.07
N ARG A 63 -5.69 8.55 8.14
CA ARG A 63 -4.35 7.96 8.29
C ARG A 63 -3.39 8.43 7.19
N GLN A 64 -3.52 9.70 6.80
CA GLN A 64 -2.75 10.27 5.67
C GLN A 64 -1.23 10.23 5.93
N LYS A 65 -0.78 10.57 7.14
CA LYS A 65 0.65 10.50 7.52
C LYS A 65 1.23 9.09 7.36
N GLU A 66 0.45 8.08 7.76
CA GLU A 66 0.83 6.68 7.60
C GLU A 66 0.84 6.28 6.12
N ALA A 67 -0.16 6.70 5.35
CA ALA A 67 -0.20 6.43 3.91
C ALA A 67 1.00 7.00 3.17
N GLU A 68 1.44 8.21 3.49
CA GLU A 68 2.64 8.81 2.90
C GLU A 68 3.92 8.08 3.31
N LEU A 69 4.02 7.65 4.57
CA LEU A 69 5.18 6.90 5.07
C LEU A 69 5.28 5.54 4.38
N PHE A 70 4.23 4.72 4.49
CA PHE A 70 4.21 3.36 3.94
C PHE A 70 4.22 3.35 2.41
N GLY A 71 3.55 4.32 1.78
CA GLY A 71 3.54 4.46 0.32
C GLY A 71 4.93 4.71 -0.27
N LYS A 72 5.77 5.50 0.40
CA LYS A 72 7.17 5.70 -0.01
C LYS A 72 7.98 4.41 0.04
N GLU A 73 7.84 3.62 1.11
CA GLU A 73 8.54 2.33 1.23
C GLU A 73 8.06 1.32 0.20
N ILE A 74 6.75 1.27 -0.08
CA ILE A 74 6.18 0.44 -1.15
C ILE A 74 6.73 0.85 -2.52
N THR A 75 6.80 2.15 -2.81
CA THR A 75 7.38 2.65 -4.06
C THR A 75 8.84 2.23 -4.21
N LYS A 76 9.62 2.32 -3.12
CA LYS A 76 11.02 1.91 -3.09
C LYS A 76 11.19 0.41 -3.33
N HIS A 77 10.27 -0.41 -2.83
CA HIS A 77 10.25 -1.85 -3.10
C HIS A 77 9.80 -2.19 -4.52
N LEU A 78 8.83 -1.46 -5.08
CA LEU A 78 8.29 -1.71 -6.43
C LEU A 78 9.17 -1.17 -7.56
N LYS A 79 9.99 -0.14 -7.32
CA LYS A 79 10.94 0.43 -8.31
C LYS A 79 12.25 -0.37 -8.42
N LYS A 80 12.39 -1.46 -7.68
CA LYS A 80 13.56 -2.34 -7.70
C LYS A 80 13.38 -3.43 -8.77
#